data_AF-A0A9P7UXI8-F1
#
_entry.id   AF-A0A9P7UXI8-F1
#
_cell.length_a   1.000
_cell.length_b   1.000
_cell.length_c   1.000
_cell.angle_alpha   90.00
_cell.angle_beta   90.00
_cell.angle_gamma   90.00
#
_symmetry.space_group_name_H-M   'P 1'
#
loop_
_entity.id
_entity.type
_entity.pdbx_description
1 polymer ?
#
loop_
_entity_poly.entity_id
_entity_poly.type
_entity_poly.pdbx_seq_one_letter_code
_entity_poly.pdbx_strand_id
1 'polypeptide(L)'
;MVSCCAVSPPQTNQCLLRKILQTLIRRFEEFPHLGSLVRVLKLSADCLGSPYLRGQYAKRLAAALTGLTRLQIVSFAPCRSRSKELPDLVFSFPKLAGLMIYGLKYIPEQAAAIIETTESLCTQFPSDGNPVRLTDVLCLTKAEICHDLLTWFTSPAFDLSKLQLFAMKWSAWPPGMPCPSFSALDNFCARVGSTLSVLHLGFPENIGFGRSDILSSHLVRTMKWLILGHFIVLTEIRLDLFQLEDNFDSVSPVIMSLLKTLSNSAPCLRVIEVKARYGGMYHPPRMEVARQSFC
;
A
#
# COMPACT_ATOMS: atom_id res chain seq x y z
N MET A 1 -17.97 2.40 14.91
CA MET A 1 -17.42 2.09 13.56
C MET A 1 -17.70 0.62 13.30
N VAL A 2 -18.54 0.27 12.30
CA VAL A 2 -18.83 -1.14 11.99
C VAL A 2 -17.86 -1.61 10.90
N SER A 3 -17.09 -2.66 11.20
CA SER A 3 -16.17 -3.31 10.27
C SER A 3 -16.75 -4.67 9.89
N CYS A 4 -16.81 -4.95 8.58
CA CYS A 4 -17.16 -6.27 8.08
C CYS A 4 -15.90 -6.99 7.61
N CYS A 5 -15.65 -8.15 8.22
CA CYS A 5 -14.53 -9.01 7.92
C CYS A 5 -15.03 -10.28 7.24
N ALA A 6 -14.70 -10.47 5.96
CA ALA A 6 -14.79 -11.77 5.32
C ALA A 6 -13.38 -12.38 5.34
N VAL A 7 -13.09 -13.19 6.36
CA VAL A 7 -11.81 -13.89 6.50
C VAL A 7 -12.06 -15.38 6.32
N SER A 8 -11.42 -15.98 5.32
CA SER A 8 -11.29 -17.44 5.20
C SER A 8 -10.13 -17.93 6.07
N PRO A 9 -10.30 -19.00 6.88
CA PRO A 9 -9.14 -19.78 7.34
C PRO A 9 -8.36 -20.35 6.13
N PRO A 10 -7.05 -20.65 6.29
CA PRO A 10 -6.11 -20.92 5.19
C PRO A 10 -6.36 -22.21 4.37
N GLN A 11 -7.50 -22.89 4.55
CA GLN A 11 -7.93 -24.06 3.76
C GLN A 11 -9.45 -24.07 3.49
N THR A 12 -10.07 -22.89 3.42
CA THR A 12 -11.53 -22.82 3.26
C THR A 12 -11.94 -23.09 1.81
N ASN A 13 -12.83 -24.07 1.62
CA ASN A 13 -13.56 -24.32 0.38
C ASN A 13 -14.08 -22.99 -0.22
N GLN A 14 -13.68 -22.64 -1.45
CA GLN A 14 -14.17 -21.45 -2.18
C GLN A 14 -15.70 -21.35 -2.19
N CYS A 15 -16.39 -22.49 -2.11
CA CYS A 15 -17.85 -22.59 -1.94
C CYS A 15 -18.38 -21.96 -0.65
N LEU A 16 -17.67 -22.04 0.47
CA LEU A 16 -18.10 -21.46 1.74
C LEU A 16 -17.98 -19.93 1.71
N LEU A 17 -16.86 -19.41 1.19
CA LEU A 17 -16.66 -17.98 1.03
C LEU A 17 -17.70 -17.35 0.11
N ARG A 18 -18.04 -18.03 -1.00
CA ARG A 18 -19.16 -17.64 -1.87
C ARG A 18 -20.46 -17.52 -1.10
N LYS A 19 -20.83 -18.57 -0.35
CA LYS A 19 -22.08 -18.58 0.43
C LYS A 19 -22.10 -17.45 1.43
N ILE A 20 -21.00 -17.21 2.15
CA ILE A 20 -20.88 -16.10 3.10
C ILE A 20 -21.09 -14.76 2.40
N LEU A 21 -20.39 -14.48 1.31
CA LEU A 21 -20.52 -13.22 0.57
C LEU A 21 -21.93 -13.03 0.00
N GLN A 22 -22.52 -14.07 -0.59
CA GLN A 22 -23.90 -14.02 -1.10
C GLN A 22 -24.90 -13.80 0.02
N THR A 23 -24.74 -14.46 1.18
CA THR A 23 -25.60 -14.25 2.35
C THR A 23 -25.44 -12.84 2.90
N LEU A 24 -24.22 -12.30 2.95
CA LEU A 24 -23.97 -10.92 3.39
C LEU A 24 -24.62 -9.92 2.45
N ILE A 25 -24.42 -10.06 1.13
CA ILE A 25 -25.06 -9.22 0.12
C ILE A 25 -26.58 -9.27 0.29
N ARG A 26 -27.16 -10.47 0.41
CA ARG A 26 -28.61 -10.63 0.59
C ARG A 26 -29.09 -9.96 1.88
N ARG A 27 -28.34 -10.07 2.98
CA ARG A 27 -28.67 -9.41 4.25
C ARG A 27 -28.61 -7.89 4.14
N PHE A 28 -27.65 -7.32 3.42
CA PHE A 28 -27.59 -5.88 3.20
C PHE A 28 -28.65 -5.40 2.19
N GLU A 29 -29.03 -6.22 1.22
CA GLU A 29 -30.18 -5.97 0.34
C GLU A 29 -31.50 -5.99 1.13
N GLU A 30 -31.67 -6.95 2.06
CA GLU A 30 -32.84 -7.05 2.97
C GLU A 30 -32.87 -5.91 4.00
N PHE A 31 -31.70 -5.46 4.47
CA PHE A 31 -31.56 -4.42 5.50
C PHE A 31 -30.60 -3.31 5.05
N PRO A 32 -31.02 -2.41 4.13
CA PRO A 32 -30.13 -1.41 3.50
C PRO A 32 -29.48 -0.44 4.49
N HIS A 33 -30.15 -0.15 5.60
CA HIS A 33 -29.61 0.69 6.67
C HIS A 33 -28.35 0.10 7.31
N LEU A 34 -28.15 -1.23 7.27
CA LEU A 34 -26.91 -1.84 7.74
C LEU A 34 -25.75 -1.54 6.77
N GLY A 35 -26.02 -1.55 5.47
CA GLY A 35 -25.03 -1.25 4.43
C GLY A 35 -24.50 0.19 4.48
N SER A 36 -25.32 1.14 4.94
CA SER A 36 -24.89 2.53 5.14
C SER A 36 -24.00 2.72 6.39
N LEU A 37 -24.04 1.77 7.34
CA LEU A 37 -23.23 1.78 8.56
C LEU A 37 -21.85 1.14 8.37
N VAL A 38 -21.69 0.25 7.38
CA VAL A 38 -20.41 -0.39 7.08
C VAL A 38 -19.49 0.62 6.41
N ARG A 39 -18.38 0.96 7.10
CA ARG A 39 -17.37 1.92 6.58
C ARG A 39 -16.12 1.23 6.05
N VAL A 40 -15.81 0.05 6.56
CA VAL A 40 -14.60 -0.71 6.23
C VAL A 40 -14.96 -2.14 5.84
N LEU A 41 -14.46 -2.57 4.69
CA LEU A 41 -14.56 -3.93 4.19
C LEU A 41 -13.15 -4.52 4.14
N LYS A 42 -12.96 -5.64 4.84
CA LYS A 42 -11.70 -6.38 4.83
C LYS A 42 -11.87 -7.72 4.12
N LEU A 43 -11.05 -7.96 3.12
CA LEU A 43 -11.06 -9.14 2.26
C LEU A 43 -9.70 -9.84 2.30
N SER A 44 -9.68 -11.18 2.36
CA SER A 44 -8.49 -11.97 2.10
C SER A 44 -8.28 -12.19 0.60
N ALA A 45 -7.07 -12.50 0.17
CA ALA A 45 -6.75 -12.71 -1.25
C ALA A 45 -7.39 -13.96 -1.85
N ASP A 46 -7.73 -14.95 -1.02
CA ASP A 46 -8.58 -16.06 -1.42
C ASP A 46 -9.94 -15.57 -1.98
N CYS A 47 -10.38 -14.37 -1.56
CA CYS A 47 -11.57 -13.73 -2.10
C CYS A 47 -11.37 -13.14 -3.49
N LEU A 48 -10.16 -12.67 -3.81
CA LEU A 48 -9.87 -11.93 -5.05
C LEU A 48 -9.73 -12.86 -6.26
N GLY A 49 -9.08 -14.02 -6.08
CA GLY A 49 -9.05 -15.07 -7.12
C GLY A 49 -10.37 -15.82 -7.30
N SER A 50 -11.39 -15.49 -6.51
CA SER A 50 -12.71 -16.10 -6.59
C SER A 50 -13.57 -15.33 -7.59
N PRO A 51 -14.33 -15.99 -8.49
CA PRO A 51 -15.16 -15.34 -9.50
C PRO A 51 -16.30 -14.45 -8.93
N TYR A 52 -16.46 -14.41 -7.60
CA TYR A 52 -17.54 -13.72 -6.89
C TYR A 52 -17.18 -12.30 -6.46
N LEU A 53 -15.95 -11.85 -6.69
CA LEU A 53 -15.59 -10.43 -6.61
C LEU A 53 -15.36 -9.81 -8.00
N ARG A 54 -15.85 -10.48 -9.05
CA ARG A 54 -15.78 -9.99 -10.43
C ARG A 54 -17.12 -9.44 -10.89
N GLY A 55 -17.07 -8.43 -11.77
CA GLY A 55 -18.20 -7.91 -12.53
C GLY A 55 -19.45 -7.65 -11.68
N GLN A 56 -20.53 -8.38 -11.95
CA GLN A 56 -21.84 -8.13 -11.35
C GLN A 56 -21.86 -8.32 -9.82
N TYR A 57 -21.07 -9.23 -9.26
CA TYR A 57 -21.08 -9.46 -7.81
C TYR A 57 -20.35 -8.35 -7.05
N ALA A 58 -19.23 -7.84 -7.57
CA ALA A 58 -18.58 -6.66 -7.01
C ALA A 58 -19.50 -5.44 -7.04
N LYS A 59 -20.21 -5.24 -8.16
CA LYS A 59 -21.23 -4.19 -8.30
C LYS A 59 -22.37 -4.35 -7.31
N ARG A 60 -22.89 -5.58 -7.11
CA ARG A 60 -23.93 -5.85 -6.09
C ARG A 60 -23.42 -5.60 -4.67
N LEU A 61 -22.21 -6.04 -4.37
CA LEU A 61 -21.59 -5.79 -3.07
C LEU A 61 -21.42 -4.28 -2.82
N ALA A 62 -20.99 -3.52 -3.82
CA ALA A 62 -20.89 -2.08 -3.73
C ALA A 62 -22.23 -1.37 -3.60
N ALA A 63 -23.26 -1.83 -4.33
CA ALA A 63 -24.62 -1.33 -4.20
C ALA A 63 -25.20 -1.61 -2.80
N ALA A 64 -24.85 -2.76 -2.21
CA ALA A 64 -25.28 -3.14 -0.87
C ALA A 64 -24.51 -2.38 0.23
N LEU A 65 -23.23 -2.09 0.03
CA LEU A 65 -22.37 -1.39 0.99
C LEU A 65 -22.25 0.11 0.68
N THR A 66 -23.40 0.81 0.65
CA THR A 66 -23.48 2.24 0.26
C THR A 66 -22.70 3.20 1.16
N GLY A 67 -22.34 2.76 2.37
CA GLY A 67 -21.55 3.51 3.34
C GLY A 67 -20.05 3.28 3.25
N LEU A 68 -19.59 2.36 2.39
CA LEU A 68 -18.19 1.95 2.36
C LEU A 68 -17.28 3.08 1.90
N THR A 69 -16.28 3.39 2.72
CA THR A 69 -15.25 4.39 2.40
C THR A 69 -13.84 3.81 2.41
N ARG A 70 -13.62 2.64 3.01
CA ARG A 70 -12.30 2.00 3.07
C ARG A 70 -12.34 0.52 2.70
N LEU A 71 -11.41 0.13 1.83
CA LEU A 71 -11.20 -1.25 1.40
C LEU A 71 -9.83 -1.74 1.90
N GLN A 72 -9.83 -2.89 2.57
CA GLN A 72 -8.62 -3.55 3.02
C GLN A 72 -8.51 -4.93 2.36
N ILE A 73 -7.38 -5.17 1.70
CA ILE A 73 -7.08 -6.41 1.01
C ILE A 73 -5.88 -7.06 1.68
N VAL A 74 -6.03 -8.29 2.15
CA VAL A 74 -5.01 -9.01 2.90
C VAL A 74 -4.52 -10.22 2.13
N SER A 75 -3.20 -10.39 2.08
CA SER A 75 -2.48 -11.50 1.43
C SER A 75 -2.56 -11.52 -0.10
N PHE A 76 -2.69 -10.36 -0.77
CA PHE A 76 -2.87 -10.31 -2.23
C PHE A 76 -1.75 -11.03 -2.97
N ALA A 77 -2.07 -12.14 -3.63
CA ALA A 77 -1.16 -12.82 -4.54
C ALA A 77 -1.60 -12.51 -5.97
N PRO A 78 -0.91 -11.62 -6.71
CA PRO A 78 -1.25 -11.28 -8.11
C PRO A 78 -1.12 -12.48 -9.07
N CYS A 79 -0.65 -13.61 -8.55
CA CYS A 79 0.05 -14.65 -9.27
C CYS A 79 -0.80 -15.80 -9.83
N ARG A 80 -2.13 -15.77 -9.72
CA ARG A 80 -2.97 -16.89 -10.18
C ARG A 80 -4.21 -16.53 -11.00
N SER A 81 -4.60 -15.27 -11.12
CA SER A 81 -5.72 -14.89 -11.98
C SER A 81 -5.73 -13.41 -12.32
N ARG A 82 -5.45 -13.11 -13.60
CA ARG A 82 -6.03 -12.00 -14.39
C ARG A 82 -6.02 -10.62 -13.70
N SER A 83 -5.11 -9.77 -14.16
CA SER A 83 -4.91 -8.32 -13.90
C SER A 83 -6.14 -7.41 -13.72
N LYS A 84 -7.37 -7.89 -13.95
CA LYS A 84 -8.62 -7.12 -13.90
C LYS A 84 -9.35 -7.20 -12.55
N GLU A 85 -9.04 -8.19 -11.70
CA GLU A 85 -9.83 -8.43 -10.48
C GLU A 85 -9.76 -7.29 -9.46
N LEU A 86 -8.53 -6.84 -9.17
CA LEU A 86 -8.31 -5.74 -8.23
C LEU A 86 -8.88 -4.41 -8.78
N PRO A 87 -8.64 -4.03 -10.05
CA PRO A 87 -9.30 -2.88 -10.65
C PRO A 87 -10.83 -2.96 -10.64
N ASP A 88 -11.42 -4.06 -11.10
CA ASP A 88 -12.88 -4.23 -11.14
C ASP A 88 -13.50 -4.03 -9.76
N LEU A 89 -12.86 -4.59 -8.73
CA LEU A 89 -13.30 -4.44 -7.35
C LEU A 89 -13.19 -2.99 -6.88
N VAL A 90 -12.02 -2.36 -7.05
CA VAL A 90 -11.78 -0.98 -6.62
C VAL A 90 -12.74 -0.01 -7.33
N PHE A 91 -12.91 -0.17 -8.64
CA PHE A 91 -13.80 0.67 -9.45
C PHE A 91 -15.29 0.43 -9.17
N SER A 92 -15.65 -0.69 -8.53
CA SER A 92 -17.03 -0.93 -8.12
C SER A 92 -17.45 -0.03 -6.95
N PHE A 93 -16.52 0.56 -6.18
CA PHE A 93 -16.84 1.37 -5.00
C PHE A 93 -16.59 2.88 -5.24
N PRO A 94 -17.58 3.64 -5.75
CA PRO A 94 -17.39 5.05 -6.15
C PRO A 94 -17.13 6.01 -4.97
N LYS A 95 -17.45 5.60 -3.74
CA LYS A 95 -17.22 6.38 -2.50
C LYS A 95 -15.94 5.98 -1.77
N LEU A 96 -15.11 5.15 -2.39
CA LEU A 96 -13.88 4.66 -1.78
C LEU A 96 -12.91 5.83 -1.57
N ALA A 97 -12.65 6.17 -0.32
CA ALA A 97 -11.71 7.22 0.09
C ALA A 97 -10.36 6.65 0.54
N GLY A 98 -10.30 5.38 0.93
CA GLY A 98 -9.07 4.74 1.38
C GLY A 98 -8.91 3.29 0.93
N LEU A 99 -7.68 2.92 0.61
CA LEU A 99 -7.30 1.60 0.12
C LEU A 99 -6.06 1.10 0.86
N MET A 100 -6.13 -0.11 1.38
CA MET A 100 -5.00 -0.77 2.05
C MET A 100 -4.80 -2.15 1.45
N ILE A 101 -3.60 -2.43 0.96
CA ILE A 101 -3.22 -3.70 0.34
C ILE A 101 -2.05 -4.28 1.13
N TYR A 102 -2.25 -5.46 1.71
CA TYR A 102 -1.28 -6.17 2.54
C TYR A 102 -0.88 -7.49 1.89
N GLY A 103 0.39 -7.87 2.05
CA GLY A 103 0.87 -9.23 1.80
C GLY A 103 1.05 -9.57 0.33
N LEU A 104 1.67 -8.68 -0.44
CA LEU A 104 2.01 -8.91 -1.84
C LEU A 104 3.25 -9.79 -1.94
N LYS A 105 3.05 -11.09 -2.00
CA LYS A 105 4.16 -12.02 -2.24
C LYS A 105 4.47 -12.06 -3.74
N TYR A 106 5.68 -11.67 -4.11
CA TYR A 106 6.26 -11.89 -5.41
C TYR A 106 6.76 -13.33 -5.52
N ILE A 107 6.53 -13.88 -6.70
CA ILE A 107 6.91 -15.22 -7.08
C ILE A 107 7.87 -15.04 -8.26
N PRO A 108 9.19 -15.24 -8.06
CA PRO A 108 10.24 -15.02 -9.06
C PRO A 108 9.92 -15.57 -10.45
N GLU A 109 9.30 -16.75 -10.48
CA GLU A 109 8.93 -17.47 -11.69
C GLU A 109 7.86 -16.74 -12.54
N GLN A 110 7.31 -15.63 -12.01
CA GLN A 110 6.22 -14.88 -12.62
C GLN A 110 6.57 -13.44 -12.96
N ALA A 111 7.84 -13.06 -12.88
CA ALA A 111 8.31 -11.71 -13.19
C ALA A 111 7.83 -11.19 -14.56
N ALA A 112 7.80 -12.04 -15.59
CA ALA A 112 7.35 -11.65 -16.92
C ALA A 112 5.84 -11.37 -16.98
N ALA A 113 5.01 -12.17 -16.31
CA ALA A 113 3.56 -11.98 -16.24
C ALA A 113 3.19 -10.70 -15.45
N ILE A 114 4.06 -10.28 -14.54
CA ILE A 114 3.91 -9.05 -13.76
C ILE A 114 4.08 -7.81 -14.66
N ILE A 115 5.07 -7.80 -15.55
CA ILE A 115 5.31 -6.68 -16.49
C ILE A 115 4.13 -6.50 -17.48
N GLU A 116 3.62 -7.59 -18.06
CA GLU A 116 2.44 -7.53 -18.96
C GLU A 116 1.18 -7.03 -18.22
N THR A 117 1.13 -7.24 -16.90
CA THR A 117 0.03 -6.77 -16.06
C THR A 117 0.05 -5.25 -15.87
N THR A 118 1.21 -4.60 -15.89
CA THR A 118 1.36 -3.15 -15.70
C THR A 118 0.69 -2.34 -16.82
N GLU A 119 0.96 -2.67 -18.08
CA GLU A 119 0.37 -1.99 -19.23
C GLU A 119 -1.16 -2.19 -19.27
N SER A 120 -1.60 -3.41 -18.96
CA SER A 120 -3.02 -3.73 -18.86
C SER A 120 -3.70 -3.01 -17.69
N LEU A 121 -3.01 -2.77 -16.57
CA LEU A 121 -3.58 -2.02 -15.44
C LEU A 121 -3.74 -0.53 -15.77
N CYS A 122 -2.75 0.06 -16.44
CA CYS A 122 -2.76 1.50 -16.74
C CYS A 122 -3.79 1.91 -17.80
N THR A 123 -4.26 0.96 -18.61
CA THR A 123 -5.32 1.18 -19.60
C THR A 123 -6.73 0.97 -19.04
N GLN A 124 -6.85 0.44 -17.82
CA GLN A 124 -8.15 0.21 -17.18
C GLN A 124 -8.69 1.49 -16.53
N PHE A 125 -10.00 1.70 -16.70
CA PHE A 125 -10.69 2.89 -16.21
C PHE A 125 -12.06 2.52 -15.63
N PRO A 126 -12.56 3.25 -14.62
CA PRO A 126 -13.90 3.04 -14.08
C PRO A 126 -14.98 3.10 -15.17
N SER A 127 -15.96 2.20 -15.09
CA SER A 127 -17.01 2.08 -16.12
C SER A 127 -17.95 3.29 -16.21
N ASP A 128 -17.99 4.10 -15.16
CA ASP A 128 -18.77 5.34 -15.10
C ASP A 128 -17.99 6.55 -15.65
N GLY A 129 -16.75 6.36 -16.08
CA GLY A 129 -15.90 7.43 -16.62
C GLY A 129 -15.37 8.41 -15.58
N ASN A 130 -15.54 8.13 -14.27
CA ASN A 130 -15.02 9.00 -13.22
C ASN A 130 -13.82 8.36 -12.53
N PRO A 131 -12.70 9.09 -12.34
CA PRO A 131 -11.58 8.59 -11.55
C PRO A 131 -12.00 8.26 -10.11
N VAL A 132 -11.44 7.18 -9.56
CA VAL A 132 -11.60 6.85 -8.14
C VAL A 132 -10.83 7.88 -7.30
N ARG A 133 -11.53 8.53 -6.38
CA ARG A 133 -10.99 9.59 -5.51
C ARG A 133 -10.50 9.05 -4.18
N LEU A 134 -9.21 8.79 -4.05
CA LEU A 134 -8.61 8.40 -2.78
C LEU A 134 -8.16 9.66 -2.02
N THR A 135 -8.87 9.99 -0.93
CA THR A 135 -8.61 11.19 -0.13
C THR A 135 -8.00 10.88 1.23
N ASP A 136 -8.27 9.71 1.80
CA ASP A 136 -7.87 9.41 3.18
C ASP A 136 -6.51 8.75 3.23
N VAL A 137 -6.42 7.55 2.68
CA VAL A 137 -5.28 6.65 2.92
C VAL A 137 -5.03 5.72 1.75
N LEU A 138 -3.78 5.65 1.34
CA LEU A 138 -3.26 4.58 0.49
C LEU A 138 -2.15 3.85 1.25
N CYS A 139 -2.33 2.55 1.50
CA CYS A 139 -1.35 1.74 2.21
C CYS A 139 -0.96 0.50 1.40
N LEU A 140 0.33 0.33 1.15
CA LEU A 140 0.92 -0.81 0.44
C LEU A 140 1.91 -1.51 1.36
N THR A 141 1.61 -2.71 1.85
CA THR A 141 2.44 -3.43 2.84
C THR A 141 2.91 -4.78 2.31
N LYS A 142 4.20 -5.11 2.55
CA LYS A 142 4.89 -6.28 1.99
C LYS A 142 4.75 -6.29 0.49
N ALA A 143 5.09 -5.18 -0.13
CA ALA A 143 4.67 -4.85 -1.47
C ALA A 143 5.79 -5.13 -2.47
N GLU A 144 5.96 -6.38 -2.90
CA GLU A 144 7.06 -6.78 -3.80
C GLU A 144 6.85 -6.25 -5.23
N ILE A 145 5.58 -5.96 -5.58
CA ILE A 145 5.13 -5.44 -6.87
C ILE A 145 4.69 -3.97 -6.74
N CYS A 146 5.36 -3.23 -5.85
CA CYS A 146 5.08 -1.81 -5.65
C CYS A 146 5.11 -1.02 -6.94
N HIS A 147 6.01 -1.37 -7.86
CA HIS A 147 6.16 -0.63 -9.11
C HIS A 147 4.84 -0.57 -9.87
N ASP A 148 4.20 -1.71 -10.16
CA ASP A 148 3.01 -1.72 -11.02
C ASP A 148 1.78 -1.12 -10.35
N LEU A 149 1.65 -1.32 -9.04
CA LEU A 149 0.58 -0.68 -8.28
C LEU A 149 0.78 0.83 -8.22
N LEU A 150 2.01 1.31 -7.98
CA LEU A 150 2.30 2.74 -8.00
C LEU A 150 2.05 3.32 -9.38
N THR A 151 2.50 2.66 -10.45
CA THR A 151 2.24 3.06 -11.83
C THR A 151 0.73 3.11 -12.10
N TRP A 152 -0.03 2.10 -11.66
CA TRP A 152 -1.48 2.08 -11.77
C TRP A 152 -2.15 3.22 -10.99
N PHE A 153 -1.73 3.50 -9.75
CA PHE A 153 -2.22 4.64 -8.98
C PHE A 153 -1.83 5.99 -9.58
N THR A 154 -0.74 6.06 -10.36
CA THR A 154 -0.39 7.24 -11.14
C THR A 154 -1.13 7.35 -12.48
N SER A 155 -1.97 6.40 -12.84
CA SER A 155 -2.82 6.50 -14.04
C SER A 155 -3.95 7.53 -13.89
N PRO A 156 -4.63 7.91 -14.98
CA PRO A 156 -5.81 8.77 -14.94
C PRO A 156 -7.01 8.14 -14.20
N ALA A 157 -7.01 6.83 -13.97
CA ALA A 157 -8.10 6.12 -13.29
C ALA A 157 -8.26 6.52 -11.82
N PHE A 158 -7.27 7.21 -11.26
CA PHE A 158 -7.28 7.70 -9.89
C PHE A 158 -7.11 9.21 -9.83
N ASP A 159 -7.89 9.83 -8.95
CA ASP A 159 -7.71 11.20 -8.49
C ASP A 159 -7.17 11.15 -7.07
N LEU A 160 -5.88 11.48 -6.94
CA LEU A 160 -5.13 11.47 -5.69
C LEU A 160 -4.86 12.89 -5.17
N SER A 161 -5.52 13.91 -5.76
CA SER A 161 -5.28 15.34 -5.48
C SER A 161 -5.63 15.79 -4.06
N LYS A 162 -6.16 14.89 -3.23
CA LYS A 162 -6.53 15.15 -1.84
C LYS A 162 -6.03 14.05 -0.90
N LEU A 163 -5.12 13.19 -1.36
CA LEU A 163 -4.65 12.05 -0.58
C LEU A 163 -3.88 12.55 0.65
N GLN A 164 -4.35 12.22 1.86
CA GLN A 164 -3.76 12.70 3.10
C GLN A 164 -2.65 11.81 3.65
N LEU A 165 -2.81 10.49 3.55
CA LEU A 165 -1.87 9.52 4.09
C LEU A 165 -1.40 8.55 3.02
N PHE A 166 -0.08 8.43 2.89
CA PHE A 166 0.55 7.37 2.12
C PHE A 166 1.44 6.53 3.02
N ALA A 167 1.23 5.22 2.99
CA ALA A 167 2.04 4.25 3.71
C ALA A 167 2.54 3.18 2.75
N MET A 168 3.83 2.88 2.81
CA MET A 168 4.47 1.87 1.98
C MET A 168 5.47 1.09 2.81
N LYS A 169 5.38 -0.24 2.77
CA LYS A 169 6.34 -1.13 3.42
C LYS A 169 6.78 -2.20 2.45
N TRP A 170 8.07 -2.25 2.17
CA TRP A 170 8.65 -3.33 1.36
C TRP A 170 8.75 -4.61 2.21
N SER A 171 8.64 -5.76 1.55
CA SER A 171 9.10 -7.03 2.13
C SER A 171 10.54 -7.31 1.69
N ALA A 172 11.08 -8.43 2.18
CA ALA A 172 12.44 -8.82 1.89
C ALA A 172 12.73 -8.89 0.40
N TRP A 173 13.88 -8.33 0.01
CA TRP A 173 14.36 -8.40 -1.37
C TRP A 173 14.95 -9.78 -1.63
N PRO A 174 14.41 -10.60 -2.55
CA PRO A 174 14.97 -11.92 -2.79
C PRO A 174 16.43 -11.83 -3.26
N PRO A 175 17.32 -12.74 -2.80
CA PRO A 175 18.68 -12.81 -3.32
C PRO A 175 18.68 -12.98 -4.84
N GLY A 176 19.61 -12.30 -5.54
CA GLY A 176 19.75 -12.42 -6.99
C GLY A 176 18.80 -11.56 -7.83
N MET A 177 17.77 -10.95 -7.24
CA MET A 177 16.89 -10.03 -7.97
C MET A 177 17.55 -8.67 -8.22
N PRO A 178 17.35 -8.04 -9.39
CA PRO A 178 17.83 -6.69 -9.69
C PRO A 178 17.16 -5.67 -8.77
N CYS A 179 17.83 -4.59 -8.37
CA CYS A 179 17.22 -3.52 -7.57
C CYS A 179 15.96 -2.97 -8.29
N PRO A 180 14.82 -2.75 -7.60
CA PRO A 180 13.63 -2.22 -8.25
C PRO A 180 13.91 -0.78 -8.71
N SER A 181 13.36 -0.38 -9.85
CA SER A 181 13.35 1.02 -10.21
C SER A 181 12.42 1.78 -9.25
N PHE A 182 12.99 2.71 -8.49
CA PHE A 182 12.25 3.62 -7.61
C PHE A 182 11.53 4.73 -8.37
N SER A 183 11.68 4.82 -9.70
CA SER A 183 11.03 5.84 -10.53
C SER A 183 9.51 5.89 -10.39
N ALA A 184 8.84 4.75 -10.18
CA ALA A 184 7.39 4.70 -9.94
C ALA A 184 7.01 5.38 -8.61
N LEU A 185 7.83 5.21 -7.57
CA LEU A 185 7.64 5.91 -6.30
C LEU A 185 7.93 7.40 -6.45
N ASP A 186 8.98 7.75 -7.18
CA ASP A 186 9.34 9.14 -7.47
C ASP A 186 8.18 9.88 -8.16
N ASN A 187 7.65 9.28 -9.24
CA ASN A 187 6.51 9.81 -9.98
C ASN A 187 5.25 9.90 -9.12
N PHE A 188 4.99 8.88 -8.30
CA PHE A 188 3.84 8.88 -7.40
C PHE A 188 3.93 10.03 -6.40
N CYS A 189 5.04 10.14 -5.68
CA CYS A 189 5.22 11.18 -4.67
C CYS A 189 5.29 12.59 -5.28
N ALA A 190 5.86 12.76 -6.48
CA ALA A 190 5.78 14.04 -7.18
C ALA A 190 4.32 14.46 -7.44
N ARG A 191 3.45 13.49 -7.76
CA ARG A 191 2.02 13.72 -8.01
C ARG A 191 1.22 14.04 -6.75
N VAL A 192 1.51 13.39 -5.62
CA VAL A 192 0.69 13.51 -4.39
C VAL A 192 1.34 14.36 -3.29
N GLY A 193 2.61 14.70 -3.41
CA GLY A 193 3.42 15.26 -2.32
C GLY A 193 2.84 16.55 -1.72
N SER A 194 2.23 17.40 -2.55
CA SER A 194 1.65 18.68 -2.10
C SER A 194 0.41 18.52 -1.22
N THR A 195 -0.14 17.31 -1.14
CA THR A 195 -1.39 17.00 -0.44
C THR A 195 -1.18 16.05 0.73
N LEU A 196 -0.04 15.34 0.75
CA LEU A 196 0.27 14.37 1.78
C LEU A 196 0.61 15.06 3.11
N SER A 197 -0.21 14.78 4.11
CA SER A 197 -0.01 15.21 5.50
C SER A 197 0.79 14.20 6.33
N VAL A 198 0.71 12.91 5.97
CA VAL A 198 1.37 11.81 6.66
C VAL A 198 2.04 10.88 5.65
N LEU A 199 3.34 10.64 5.83
CA LEU A 199 4.14 9.73 5.01
C LEU A 199 4.74 8.63 5.89
N HIS A 200 4.40 7.37 5.62
CA HIS A 200 4.98 6.23 6.33
C HIS A 200 5.73 5.33 5.35
N LEU A 201 7.03 5.16 5.57
CA LEU A 201 7.88 4.32 4.73
C LEU A 201 8.57 3.28 5.59
N GLY A 202 8.40 2.01 5.25
CA GLY A 202 9.08 0.90 5.92
C GLY A 202 10.01 0.18 4.97
N PHE A 203 11.29 0.16 5.31
CA PHE A 203 12.39 -0.38 4.54
C PHE A 203 12.32 -1.92 4.47
N PRO A 204 12.82 -2.56 3.40
CA PRO A 204 12.73 -4.00 3.26
C PRO A 204 13.49 -4.74 4.37
N GLU A 205 12.86 -5.78 4.92
CA GLU A 205 13.46 -6.70 5.88
C GLU A 205 14.55 -7.55 5.18
N ASN A 206 15.76 -7.63 5.71
CA ASN A 206 16.77 -8.61 5.25
C ASN A 206 17.26 -8.43 3.80
N ILE A 207 17.90 -7.30 3.50
CA ILE A 207 18.67 -7.12 2.27
C ILE A 207 20.05 -7.74 2.55
N GLY A 208 20.36 -8.92 2.02
CA GLY A 208 21.62 -9.62 2.32
C GLY A 208 22.87 -8.72 2.26
N PHE A 209 23.89 -9.05 3.07
CA PHE A 209 25.13 -8.27 3.27
C PHE A 209 25.65 -7.62 1.97
N GLY A 210 25.85 -6.30 1.99
CA GLY A 210 26.36 -5.49 0.87
C GLY A 210 25.31 -4.84 -0.04
N ARG A 211 24.06 -5.33 -0.07
CA ARG A 211 22.96 -4.70 -0.82
C ARG A 211 22.19 -3.66 -0.01
N SER A 212 22.34 -3.68 1.32
CA SER A 212 21.76 -2.70 2.23
C SER A 212 22.25 -1.27 1.93
N ASP A 213 23.54 -1.09 1.62
CA ASP A 213 24.11 0.24 1.36
C ASP A 213 23.64 0.84 0.03
N ILE A 214 23.49 0.03 -1.02
CA ILE A 214 22.96 0.49 -2.31
C ILE A 214 21.50 0.91 -2.15
N LEU A 215 20.69 0.11 -1.46
CA LEU A 215 19.27 0.42 -1.30
C LEU A 215 19.04 1.59 -0.34
N SER A 216 19.82 1.69 0.74
CA SER A 216 19.77 2.80 1.69
C SER A 216 20.25 4.10 1.05
N SER A 217 21.34 4.06 0.27
CA SER A 217 21.83 5.22 -0.46
C SER A 217 20.88 5.64 -1.59
N HIS A 218 20.27 4.70 -2.32
CA HIS A 218 19.27 5.03 -3.32
C HIS A 218 18.00 5.59 -2.70
N LEU A 219 17.48 4.99 -1.64
CA LEU A 219 16.31 5.51 -0.94
C LEU A 219 16.58 6.89 -0.38
N VAL A 220 17.77 7.18 0.15
CA VAL A 220 18.06 8.55 0.58
C VAL A 220 18.32 9.51 -0.55
N ARG A 221 18.87 9.07 -1.67
CA ARG A 221 18.92 9.90 -2.87
C ARG A 221 17.51 10.22 -3.35
N THR A 222 16.68 9.20 -3.54
CA THR A 222 15.26 9.29 -3.91
C THR A 222 14.51 10.17 -2.92
N MET A 223 14.58 9.91 -1.61
CA MET A 223 13.95 10.74 -0.58
C MET A 223 14.44 12.18 -0.64
N LYS A 224 15.75 12.43 -0.77
CA LYS A 224 16.29 13.78 -0.92
C LYS A 224 15.66 14.49 -2.13
N TRP A 225 15.51 13.81 -3.26
CA TRP A 225 14.82 14.35 -4.45
C TRP A 225 13.31 14.54 -4.24
N LEU A 226 12.63 13.57 -3.63
CA LEU A 226 11.22 13.61 -3.28
C LEU A 226 10.89 14.82 -2.39
N ILE A 227 11.76 15.09 -1.42
CA ILE A 227 11.56 16.08 -0.36
C ILE A 227 11.84 17.50 -0.83
N LEU A 228 12.75 17.70 -1.78
CA LEU A 228 13.24 19.03 -2.19
C LEU A 228 12.22 19.95 -2.89
N GLY A 229 10.94 19.58 -3.03
CA GLY A 229 9.97 20.50 -3.62
C GLY A 229 8.48 20.17 -3.53
N HIS A 230 8.10 18.99 -3.02
CA HIS A 230 6.71 18.54 -3.15
C HIS A 230 5.92 18.55 -1.85
N PHE A 231 6.56 18.41 -0.68
CA PHE A 231 5.88 18.14 0.60
C PHE A 231 5.57 19.38 1.43
N ILE A 232 4.76 20.29 0.89
CA ILE A 232 4.46 21.58 1.52
C ILE A 232 3.56 21.42 2.77
N VAL A 233 2.67 20.43 2.77
CA VAL A 233 1.68 20.20 3.85
C VAL A 233 2.02 19.01 4.75
N LEU A 234 3.19 18.40 4.57
CA LEU A 234 3.59 17.22 5.34
C LEU A 234 3.77 17.60 6.81
N THR A 235 3.04 16.91 7.69
CA THR A 235 3.06 17.13 9.14
C THR A 235 3.74 16.01 9.91
N GLU A 236 3.72 14.79 9.36
CA GLU A 236 4.27 13.62 9.99
C GLU A 236 4.99 12.74 8.97
N ILE A 237 6.21 12.31 9.33
CA ILE A 237 6.93 11.27 8.63
C ILE A 237 7.29 10.14 9.59
N ARG A 238 7.04 8.90 9.15
CA ARG A 238 7.41 7.68 9.87
C ARG A 238 8.32 6.84 9.00
N LEU A 239 9.45 6.42 9.56
CA LEU A 239 10.45 5.59 8.91
C LEU A 239 10.61 4.30 9.72
N ASP A 240 10.24 3.16 9.17
CA ASP A 240 10.47 1.85 9.80
C ASP A 240 11.70 1.19 9.17
N LEU A 241 12.81 1.15 9.90
CA LEU A 241 14.08 0.53 9.52
C LEU A 241 14.17 -0.87 10.12
N PHE A 242 14.39 -1.88 9.30
CA PHE A 242 14.42 -3.29 9.72
C PHE A 242 15.83 -3.89 9.56
N GLN A 243 16.29 -4.61 10.58
CA GLN A 243 17.52 -5.44 10.58
C GLN A 243 18.81 -4.69 10.17
N LEU A 244 19.15 -3.65 10.94
CA LEU A 244 20.44 -2.96 10.87
C LEU A 244 21.47 -3.68 11.74
N GLU A 245 21.85 -4.91 11.41
CA GLU A 245 22.73 -5.69 12.30
C GLU A 245 24.17 -5.17 12.35
N ASP A 246 24.69 -4.53 11.29
CA ASP A 246 26.08 -4.04 11.26
C ASP A 246 26.28 -2.64 10.64
N ASN A 247 25.20 -1.98 10.20
CA ASN A 247 25.26 -0.76 9.38
C ASN A 247 24.65 0.49 10.05
N PHE A 248 24.49 0.52 11.37
CA PHE A 248 23.92 1.71 12.02
C PHE A 248 24.78 2.96 11.77
N ASP A 249 26.11 2.82 11.76
CA ASP A 249 27.04 3.91 11.47
C ASP A 249 26.96 4.40 10.02
N SER A 250 26.52 3.56 9.05
CA SER A 250 26.33 3.98 7.66
C SER A 250 24.92 4.55 7.41
N VAL A 251 23.91 4.07 8.16
CA VAL A 251 22.51 4.52 8.03
C VAL A 251 22.23 5.79 8.85
N SER A 252 22.99 6.04 9.93
CA SER A 252 22.85 7.24 10.76
C SER A 252 23.11 8.55 10.00
N PRO A 253 24.22 8.75 9.25
CA PRO A 253 24.45 9.96 8.45
C PRO A 253 23.38 10.19 7.39
N VAL A 254 22.86 9.09 6.87
CA VAL A 254 21.87 9.02 5.80
C VAL A 254 20.49 9.46 6.31
N ILE A 255 20.06 8.97 7.49
CA ILE A 255 18.88 9.47 8.20
C ILE A 255 19.09 10.93 8.59
N MET A 256 20.23 11.31 9.15
CA MET A 256 20.48 12.69 9.57
C MET A 256 20.42 13.68 8.39
N SER A 257 20.96 13.29 7.23
CA SER A 257 20.85 14.05 5.98
C SER A 257 19.40 14.18 5.52
N LEU A 258 18.61 13.11 5.63
CA LEU A 258 17.19 13.10 5.33
C LEU A 258 16.42 14.04 6.26
N LEU A 259 16.63 13.94 7.57
CA LEU A 259 16.03 14.80 8.59
C LEU A 259 16.35 16.27 8.35
N LYS A 260 17.61 16.58 8.02
CA LYS A 260 18.05 17.94 7.67
C LYS A 260 17.39 18.46 6.38
N THR A 261 17.15 17.58 5.41
CA THR A 261 16.45 17.96 4.18
C THR A 261 14.98 18.24 4.47
N LEU A 262 14.33 17.35 5.24
CA LEU A 262 12.94 17.48 5.67
C LEU A 262 12.69 18.75 6.48
N SER A 263 13.58 19.09 7.42
CA SER A 263 13.47 20.31 8.22
C SER A 263 13.52 21.58 7.36
N ASN A 264 14.18 21.53 6.20
CA ASN A 264 14.31 22.68 5.29
C ASN A 264 13.19 22.75 4.24
N SER A 265 12.60 21.61 3.88
CA SER A 265 11.68 21.52 2.73
C SER A 265 10.22 21.26 3.10
N ALA A 266 9.92 20.83 4.33
CA ALA A 266 8.57 20.59 4.82
C ALA A 266 8.25 21.56 5.98
N PRO A 267 7.74 22.77 5.69
CA PRO A 267 7.56 23.82 6.70
C PRO A 267 6.53 23.45 7.78
N CYS A 268 5.61 22.53 7.45
CA CYS A 268 4.57 22.06 8.36
C CYS A 268 4.96 20.82 9.17
N LEU A 269 6.19 20.32 9.01
CA LEU A 269 6.60 19.06 9.61
C LEU A 269 6.74 19.18 11.13
N ARG A 270 5.95 18.40 11.86
CA ARG A 270 5.89 18.41 13.33
C ARG A 270 6.41 17.14 13.95
N VAL A 271 6.25 16.01 13.26
CA VAL A 271 6.61 14.70 13.80
C VAL A 271 7.54 13.98 12.85
N ILE A 272 8.68 13.56 13.39
CA ILE A 272 9.53 12.57 12.75
C ILE A 272 9.65 11.38 13.71
N GLU A 273 9.18 10.23 13.26
CA GLU A 273 9.27 8.97 13.99
C GLU A 273 10.17 8.01 13.21
N VAL A 274 11.24 7.55 13.83
CA VAL A 274 12.12 6.52 13.27
C VAL A 274 12.04 5.30 14.18
N LYS A 275 11.56 4.18 13.62
CA LYS A 275 11.51 2.88 14.28
C LYS A 275 12.62 2.02 13.72
N ALA A 276 13.61 1.70 14.53
CA ALA A 276 14.64 0.74 14.17
C ALA A 276 14.38 -0.58 14.91
N ARG A 277 14.40 -1.69 14.17
CA ARG A 277 14.41 -3.04 14.74
C ARG A 277 15.78 -3.66 14.53
N TYR A 278 16.46 -3.97 15.62
CA TYR A 278 17.76 -4.64 15.66
C TYR A 278 17.54 -6.07 16.12
N GLY A 279 18.12 -7.08 15.46
CA GLY A 279 18.02 -8.44 15.97
C GLY A 279 18.39 -9.49 14.92
N GLY A 280 19.54 -10.12 15.12
CA GLY A 280 20.01 -11.26 14.35
C GLY A 280 19.36 -12.56 14.74
N MET A 281 19.61 -13.61 13.95
CA MET A 281 19.15 -14.98 14.23
C MET A 281 19.48 -15.44 15.66
N TYR A 282 20.45 -14.81 16.32
CA TYR A 282 20.96 -15.19 17.64
C TYR A 282 20.65 -14.19 18.77
N HIS A 283 20.02 -13.05 18.49
CA HIS A 283 19.66 -12.06 19.51
C HIS A 283 18.19 -11.66 19.41
N PRO A 284 17.46 -11.58 20.54
CA PRO A 284 16.07 -11.16 20.52
C PRO A 284 15.95 -9.75 19.94
N PRO A 285 14.95 -9.49 19.08
CA PRO A 285 14.81 -8.21 18.42
C PRO A 285 14.59 -7.10 19.44
N ARG A 286 15.48 -6.12 19.47
CA ARG A 286 15.35 -4.86 20.20
C ARG A 286 14.71 -3.83 19.27
N MET A 287 13.70 -3.13 19.78
CA MET A 287 13.05 -2.03 19.08
C MET A 287 13.51 -0.73 19.72
N GLU A 288 14.11 0.14 18.94
CA GLU A 288 14.37 1.52 19.36
C GLU A 288 13.47 2.45 18.56
N VAL A 289 12.84 3.38 19.28
CA VAL A 289 11.96 4.39 18.68
C VAL A 289 12.55 5.75 19.03
N ALA A 290 13.09 6.42 18.01
CA ALA A 290 13.47 7.82 18.10
C ALA A 290 12.31 8.66 17.60
N ARG A 291 11.79 9.55 18.44
CA ARG A 291 10.72 10.48 18.09
C ARG A 291 11.20 11.90 18.35
N GLN A 292 11.20 12.72 17.31
CA GLN A 292 11.43 14.15 17.41
C GLN A 292 10.12 14.88 17.12
N SER A 293 9.77 15.82 17.99
CA SER A 293 8.62 16.69 17.81
C SER A 293 9.10 18.14 17.74
N PHE A 294 8.63 18.86 16.73
CA PHE A 294 8.91 20.27 16.52
C PHE A 294 7.69 21.08 17.00
N CYS A 295 7.93 22.18 17.69
CA CYS A 295 6.89 23.10 18.16
C CYS A 295 6.49 24.05 17.03
#